data_AF-A0A7C3GWP8-F1
#
_entry.id   AF-A0A7C3GWP8-F1
#
_cell.length_a   1.000
_cell.length_b   1.000
_cell.length_c   1.000
_cell.angle_alpha   90.00
_cell.angle_beta   90.00
_cell.angle_gamma   90.00
#
_symmetry.space_group_name_H-M   'P 1'
#
loop_
_entity.id
_entity.type
_entity.pdbx_description
1 polymer ?
#
loop_
_entity_poly.entity_id
_entity_poly.type
_entity_poly.pdbx_seq_one_letter_code
_entity_poly.pdbx_strand_id
1 'polypeptide(L)'
;MTCFQTEKMTMKPRLVYAVFLLVALAACGSENGSGGNAVAAPAPEVIDEQALTAGCDRCHGNDGATSINGAPFLAGQHRPYLVAAIREYVVGARLHKSMRDSVVALTDAERQSVAEHYTRLDTPWKGVEQAKPATAGRIDKRAAAAGKRIARQCTSCHGGKGVSTRPGVPNLAGLQPDYFKRSLRAYLTGERQGAEIMKNFKYSLSKRDIDNLAAYFASLKPRKTALSTQGSVKWGRKTAARCVGCHGANGNSINPDIPSLAGQNGRYLKIALQHYRDGERKNAMMKQAVAGFSDKKIANLAAYYSRQKPASPATGESGKPGVFDPIADGGRLAASCDGCHGKDGNGGQRGIPRLTGLAPAYLFNAIQAYKRGERNNQTMRMFTRTLNDVAIEKVSLFYATREPAENKQRGKGDTAAGEAISAACAGCHGEKGVSPDPKVPSLAGQDAAYLAAAIGEYASGKRPVEAMTDAVKALDKQAVKDVATWYASLSGARPKVRLPESPASWVMKCDRCHGPGGYSEQPDKPIIAGQLQSYLVKSLIAYRDGTRKHSMMNAMLADISLSEIDALAAHYARQGWPEKKADNRK
;
A
#
# COMPACT_ATOMS: atom_id res chain seq x y z
N MET A 1 20.45 64.90 -15.17
CA MET A 1 21.92 65.00 -15.05
C MET A 1 22.32 64.42 -13.71
N THR A 2 23.24 63.48 -13.78
CA THR A 2 23.92 62.73 -12.73
C THR A 2 24.57 63.62 -11.67
N CYS A 3 24.60 63.19 -10.40
CA CYS A 3 25.86 62.76 -9.81
C CYS A 3 25.67 61.98 -8.51
N PHE A 4 26.22 60.77 -8.52
CA PHE A 4 26.60 59.96 -7.36
C PHE A 4 27.65 60.71 -6.52
N GLN A 5 27.63 60.54 -5.20
CA GLN A 5 28.79 59.93 -4.51
C GLN A 5 28.49 59.55 -3.05
N THR A 6 28.85 58.31 -2.77
CA THR A 6 29.05 57.60 -1.49
C THR A 6 30.10 58.30 -0.63
N GLU A 7 30.07 58.26 0.71
CA GLU A 7 30.63 57.16 1.51
C GLU A 7 30.49 57.38 3.04
N LYS A 8 30.58 56.25 3.79
CA LYS A 8 31.15 56.04 5.15
C LYS A 8 30.26 56.11 6.41
N MET A 9 29.94 54.89 6.89
CA MET A 9 30.19 54.31 8.23
C MET A 9 30.16 55.22 9.48
N THR A 10 29.25 54.96 10.43
CA THR A 10 29.48 54.21 11.69
C THR A 10 28.26 54.30 12.63
N MET A 11 28.04 53.23 13.41
CA MET A 11 26.90 53.02 14.33
C MET A 11 27.01 53.81 15.65
N LYS A 12 25.84 54.12 16.24
CA LYS A 12 25.34 53.89 17.64
C LYS A 12 24.43 55.06 18.10
N PRO A 13 23.68 55.02 19.23
CA PRO A 13 23.31 53.93 20.17
C PRO A 13 21.80 53.90 20.56
N ARG A 14 21.43 52.91 21.40
CA ARG A 14 20.17 52.76 22.14
C ARG A 14 20.13 53.63 23.41
N LEU A 15 18.92 54.04 23.82
CA LEU A 15 18.62 54.49 25.19
C LEU A 15 17.39 53.74 25.76
N VAL A 16 17.44 53.58 27.07
CA VAL A 16 16.66 52.74 28.00
C VAL A 16 15.59 53.59 28.72
N TYR A 17 14.48 53.01 29.22
CA TYR A 17 14.02 53.11 30.62
C TYR A 17 12.75 52.29 30.92
N ALA A 18 12.73 51.72 32.13
CA ALA A 18 11.75 50.80 32.72
C ALA A 18 10.96 51.45 33.87
N VAL A 19 10.03 50.68 34.50
CA VAL A 19 9.57 50.63 35.93
C VAL A 19 8.06 50.26 35.99
N PHE A 20 7.66 49.01 36.30
CA PHE A 20 7.37 48.33 37.60
C PHE A 20 5.96 48.56 38.20
N LEU A 21 5.20 47.46 38.44
CA LEU A 21 4.57 47.15 39.75
C LEU A 21 3.96 45.73 39.83
N LEU A 22 4.02 45.16 41.04
CA LEU A 22 3.74 43.80 41.50
C LEU A 22 2.50 43.79 42.43
N VAL A 23 1.62 42.78 42.39
CA VAL A 23 0.74 42.32 43.51
C VAL A 23 0.48 40.79 43.38
N ALA A 24 0.22 40.14 44.52
CA ALA A 24 0.59 38.77 44.89
C ALA A 24 -0.57 37.73 45.08
N LEU A 25 -0.17 36.45 45.11
CA LEU A 25 -0.65 35.23 45.81
C LEU A 25 -2.15 34.77 45.81
N ALA A 26 -2.37 33.51 45.38
CA ALA A 26 -3.04 32.43 46.15
C ALA A 26 -2.85 31.04 45.46
N ALA A 27 -2.83 29.97 46.25
CA ALA A 27 -2.19 28.68 45.97
C ALA A 27 -3.13 27.48 45.71
N CYS A 28 -2.49 26.37 45.28
CA CYS A 28 -2.84 24.93 45.40
C CYS A 28 -3.82 24.26 44.41
N GLY A 29 -3.33 23.15 43.81
CA GLY A 29 -4.11 22.14 43.09
C GLY A 29 -3.27 21.31 42.10
N SER A 30 -2.45 20.39 42.60
CA SER A 30 -1.76 19.33 41.83
C SER A 30 -2.76 18.27 41.39
N GLU A 31 -2.69 17.74 40.16
CA GLU A 31 -2.78 16.28 39.87
C GLU A 31 -2.08 15.91 38.55
N ASN A 32 -1.44 14.74 38.57
CA ASN A 32 -0.57 14.15 37.55
C ASN A 32 -1.29 13.78 36.24
N GLY A 33 -0.67 14.09 35.10
CA GLY A 33 -1.01 13.55 33.79
C GLY A 33 0.23 12.97 33.10
N SER A 34 0.37 11.64 33.14
CA SER A 34 1.43 10.87 32.49
C SER A 34 1.34 10.97 30.97
N GLY A 35 2.44 11.39 30.34
CA GLY A 35 2.59 11.49 28.90
C GLY A 35 2.66 10.12 28.21
N GLY A 36 1.76 9.89 27.26
CA GLY A 36 1.90 8.91 26.20
C GLY A 36 2.22 9.64 24.89
N ASN A 37 3.49 9.63 24.48
CA ASN A 37 3.95 10.24 23.23
C ASN A 37 3.31 9.55 22.01
N ALA A 38 2.32 10.20 21.41
CA ALA A 38 1.95 9.94 20.03
C ALA A 38 3.12 10.35 19.12
N VAL A 39 3.83 9.37 18.57
CA VAL A 39 4.88 9.64 17.59
C VAL A 39 4.22 10.15 16.31
N ALA A 40 4.27 11.47 16.11
CA ALA A 40 3.85 12.10 14.88
C ALA A 40 4.57 11.45 13.68
N ALA A 41 3.82 11.06 12.65
CA ALA A 41 4.43 10.61 11.41
C ALA A 41 5.23 11.77 10.79
N PRO A 42 6.48 11.54 10.34
CA PRO A 42 7.33 12.59 9.82
C PRO A 42 6.71 13.21 8.56
N ALA A 43 6.89 14.53 8.40
CA ALA A 43 6.58 15.26 7.18
C ALA A 43 7.23 14.58 5.95
N PRO A 44 6.72 14.80 4.70
CA PRO A 44 7.38 14.28 3.51
C PRO A 44 8.85 14.71 3.52
N GLU A 45 9.74 13.71 3.52
CA GLU A 45 11.18 13.90 3.58
C GLU A 45 11.61 14.73 2.38
N VAL A 46 12.05 15.97 2.63
CA VAL A 46 12.71 16.79 1.62
C VAL A 46 14.08 16.17 1.41
N ILE A 47 14.19 15.32 0.38
CA ILE A 47 15.44 14.64 0.07
C ILE A 47 16.37 15.63 -0.62
N ASP A 48 17.40 16.08 0.10
CA ASP A 48 18.54 16.75 -0.51
C ASP A 48 19.38 15.71 -1.28
N GLU A 49 19.07 15.57 -2.56
CA GLU A 49 19.73 14.61 -3.45
C GLU A 49 21.26 14.82 -3.49
N GLN A 50 21.74 16.06 -3.41
CA GLN A 50 23.17 16.37 -3.50
C GLN A 50 23.91 15.96 -2.23
N ALA A 51 23.36 16.28 -1.05
CA ALA A 51 23.92 15.84 0.22
C ALA A 51 23.91 14.31 0.33
N LEU A 52 22.84 13.67 -0.14
CA LEU A 52 22.68 12.22 -0.13
C LEU A 52 23.72 11.52 -1.03
N THR A 53 23.97 12.01 -2.24
CA THR A 53 24.93 11.39 -3.17
C THR A 53 26.39 11.72 -2.82
N ALA A 54 26.67 12.85 -2.17
CA ALA A 54 28.02 13.22 -1.74
C ALA A 54 28.72 12.13 -0.89
N GLY A 55 27.95 11.43 -0.05
CA GLY A 55 28.45 10.30 0.74
C GLY A 55 28.86 9.09 -0.12
N CYS A 56 28.12 8.85 -1.20
CA CYS A 56 28.32 7.77 -2.15
C CYS A 56 29.48 8.06 -3.12
N ASP A 57 29.62 9.32 -3.53
CA ASP A 57 30.63 9.80 -4.49
C ASP A 57 32.07 9.56 -4.01
N ARG A 58 32.30 9.51 -2.70
CA ARG A 58 33.62 9.18 -2.11
C ARG A 58 34.16 7.82 -2.56
N CYS A 59 33.27 6.86 -2.82
CA CYS A 59 33.64 5.53 -3.27
C CYS A 59 33.30 5.30 -4.75
N HIS A 60 32.23 5.92 -5.23
CA HIS A 60 31.69 5.67 -6.57
C HIS A 60 32.08 6.73 -7.62
N GLY A 61 32.72 7.82 -7.20
CA GLY A 61 32.97 8.99 -8.05
C GLY A 61 31.70 9.84 -8.21
N ASN A 62 31.88 11.16 -8.34
CA ASN A 62 30.78 12.11 -8.60
C ASN A 62 30.11 11.91 -9.97
N ASP A 63 30.82 11.28 -10.90
CA ASP A 63 30.32 10.86 -12.20
C ASP A 63 29.83 9.40 -12.19
N GLY A 64 29.84 8.74 -11.04
CA GLY A 64 29.45 7.35 -10.85
C GLY A 64 30.36 6.33 -11.56
N ALA A 65 31.56 6.71 -12.01
CA ALA A 65 32.45 5.82 -12.77
C ALA A 65 33.38 4.96 -11.90
N THR A 66 33.76 5.47 -10.73
CA THR A 66 34.77 4.98 -9.78
C THR A 66 36.12 4.53 -10.37
N SER A 67 37.20 5.04 -9.79
CA SER A 67 38.55 4.52 -10.03
C SER A 67 38.91 3.37 -9.09
N ILE A 68 38.13 3.10 -8.03
CA ILE A 68 38.47 2.13 -6.99
C ILE A 68 38.28 0.70 -7.53
N ASN A 69 39.37 -0.06 -7.63
CA ASN A 69 39.35 -1.46 -8.05
C ASN A 69 38.67 -2.35 -6.98
N GLY A 70 37.34 -2.38 -7.03
CA GLY A 70 36.54 -3.05 -6.03
C GLY A 70 35.17 -2.41 -5.73
N ALA A 71 34.99 -1.17 -6.15
CA ALA A 71 33.67 -0.56 -6.25
C ALA A 71 33.11 -0.78 -7.66
N PRO A 72 31.79 -0.99 -7.81
CA PRO A 72 31.15 -0.91 -9.12
C PRO A 72 31.02 0.54 -9.58
N PHE A 73 31.05 0.74 -10.90
CA PHE A 73 30.44 1.93 -11.49
C PHE A 73 28.92 1.87 -11.31
N LEU A 74 28.31 3.03 -11.10
CA LEU A 74 26.87 3.21 -10.95
C LEU A 74 26.27 3.94 -12.15
N ALA A 75 27.05 4.80 -12.81
CA ALA A 75 26.57 5.62 -13.90
C ALA A 75 26.12 4.81 -15.12
N GLY A 76 24.93 5.16 -15.64
CA GLY A 76 24.35 4.50 -16.81
C GLY A 76 23.85 3.08 -16.54
N GLN A 77 23.78 2.65 -15.28
CA GLN A 77 23.19 1.38 -14.89
C GLN A 77 21.65 1.49 -14.76
N HIS A 78 20.95 0.36 -14.90
CA HIS A 78 19.49 0.31 -14.79
C HIS A 78 18.99 0.67 -13.38
N ARG A 79 18.09 1.65 -13.24
CA ARG A 79 17.42 1.96 -11.97
C ARG A 79 16.85 0.72 -11.25
N PRO A 80 16.11 -0.20 -11.90
CA PRO A 80 15.61 -1.39 -11.21
C PRO A 80 16.73 -2.28 -10.65
N TYR A 81 17.87 -2.38 -11.34
CA TYR A 81 19.03 -3.10 -10.83
C TYR A 81 19.65 -2.35 -9.64
N LEU A 82 19.84 -1.03 -9.72
CA LEU A 82 20.44 -0.26 -8.63
C LEU A 82 19.59 -0.33 -7.36
N VAL A 83 18.26 -0.17 -7.48
CA VAL A 83 17.34 -0.32 -6.34
C VAL A 83 17.41 -1.72 -5.74
N ALA A 84 17.38 -2.77 -6.58
CA ALA A 84 17.47 -4.14 -6.10
C ALA A 84 18.83 -4.40 -5.40
N ALA A 85 19.93 -3.97 -6.02
CA ALA A 85 21.28 -4.14 -5.47
C ALA A 85 21.47 -3.42 -4.12
N ILE A 86 20.94 -2.20 -3.97
CA ILE A 86 20.96 -1.48 -2.69
C ILE A 86 20.16 -2.27 -1.65
N ARG A 87 18.96 -2.73 -1.99
CA ARG A 87 18.12 -3.52 -1.09
C ARG A 87 18.79 -4.83 -0.67
N GLU A 88 19.48 -5.51 -1.58
CA GLU A 88 20.24 -6.73 -1.29
C GLU A 88 21.25 -6.52 -0.15
N TYR A 89 21.93 -5.37 -0.11
CA TYR A 89 22.86 -5.03 0.99
C TYR A 89 22.14 -4.80 2.32
N VAL A 90 20.98 -4.12 2.29
CA VAL A 90 20.18 -3.83 3.49
C VAL A 90 19.69 -5.11 4.14
N VAL A 91 19.13 -6.03 3.35
CA VAL A 91 18.54 -7.28 3.85
C VAL A 91 19.56 -8.40 4.07
N GLY A 92 20.85 -8.14 3.82
CA GLY A 92 21.92 -9.13 3.97
C GLY A 92 21.96 -10.18 2.86
N ALA A 93 21.14 -10.07 1.81
CA ALA A 93 21.19 -10.94 0.62
C ALA A 93 22.45 -10.72 -0.23
N ARG A 94 23.21 -9.65 0.06
CA ARG A 94 24.51 -9.36 -0.51
C ARG A 94 25.45 -8.83 0.56
N LEU A 95 26.49 -9.58 0.87
CA LEU A 95 27.40 -9.24 1.97
C LEU A 95 28.51 -8.27 1.50
N HIS A 96 28.56 -7.09 2.11
CA HIS A 96 29.71 -6.18 2.07
C HIS A 96 29.57 -5.11 3.16
N LYS A 97 30.34 -5.20 4.24
CA LYS A 97 30.17 -4.37 5.45
C LYS A 97 30.08 -2.87 5.12
N SER A 98 31.09 -2.34 4.42
CA SER A 98 31.14 -0.90 4.10
C SER A 98 29.96 -0.44 3.24
N MET A 99 29.46 -1.26 2.30
CA MET A 99 28.32 -0.85 1.47
C MET A 99 27.02 -0.94 2.24
N ARG A 100 26.85 -1.99 3.07
CA ARG A 100 25.71 -2.11 3.97
C ARG A 100 25.64 -0.92 4.92
N ASP A 101 26.75 -0.57 5.56
CA ASP A 101 26.82 0.55 6.50
C ASP A 101 26.43 1.88 5.82
N SER A 102 26.76 2.05 4.53
CA SER A 102 26.37 3.23 3.75
C SER A 102 24.90 3.29 3.33
N VAL A 103 24.19 2.16 3.24
CA VAL A 103 22.81 2.13 2.69
C VAL A 103 21.73 1.65 3.68
N VAL A 104 22.14 1.08 4.81
CA VAL A 104 21.21 0.54 5.83
C VAL A 104 20.48 1.65 6.57
N ALA A 105 21.12 2.80 6.76
CA ALA A 105 20.54 3.97 7.41
C ALA A 105 19.59 4.77 6.49
N LEU A 106 19.68 4.56 5.18
CA LEU A 106 18.85 5.28 4.21
C LEU A 106 17.38 4.87 4.34
N THR A 107 16.44 5.76 4.04
CA THR A 107 15.03 5.42 3.85
C THR A 107 14.80 4.74 2.48
N ASP A 108 13.66 4.09 2.30
CA ASP A 108 13.29 3.52 0.99
C ASP A 108 13.17 4.60 -0.09
N ALA A 109 12.82 5.83 0.28
CA ALA A 109 12.72 6.97 -0.62
C ALA A 109 14.12 7.48 -1.01
N GLU A 110 15.02 7.63 -0.04
CA GLU A 110 16.42 7.99 -0.29
C GLU A 110 17.14 6.96 -1.16
N ARG A 111 16.97 5.65 -0.90
CA ARG A 111 17.53 4.58 -1.74
C ARG A 111 17.06 4.68 -3.20
N GLN A 112 15.79 5.01 -3.40
CA GLN A 112 15.24 5.22 -4.74
C GLN A 112 15.80 6.49 -5.39
N SER A 113 15.98 7.56 -4.61
CA SER A 113 16.58 8.82 -5.07
C SER A 113 18.02 8.61 -5.56
N VAL A 114 18.86 7.92 -4.76
CA VAL A 114 20.24 7.54 -5.14
C VAL A 114 20.26 6.71 -6.43
N ALA A 115 19.39 5.70 -6.53
CA ALA A 115 19.32 4.87 -7.73
C ALA A 115 18.90 5.67 -8.97
N GLU A 116 18.01 6.65 -8.82
CA GLU A 116 17.55 7.50 -9.91
C GLU A 116 18.62 8.50 -10.34
N HIS A 117 19.35 9.08 -9.39
CA HIS A 117 20.51 9.95 -9.64
C HIS A 117 21.54 9.27 -10.55
N TYR A 118 22.10 8.13 -10.12
CA TYR A 118 23.15 7.45 -10.89
C TYR A 118 22.65 6.86 -12.22
N THR A 119 21.35 6.58 -12.35
CA THR A 119 20.76 6.19 -13.64
C THR A 119 20.78 7.34 -14.64
N ARG A 120 20.64 8.59 -14.18
CA ARG A 120 20.61 9.78 -15.05
C ARG A 120 21.99 10.16 -15.56
N LEU A 121 23.06 9.89 -14.81
CA LEU A 121 24.42 10.23 -15.23
C LEU A 121 24.76 9.62 -16.60
N ASP A 122 25.34 10.45 -17.48
CA ASP A 122 25.65 10.08 -18.86
C ASP A 122 26.94 9.27 -18.98
N THR A 123 27.02 8.51 -20.08
CA THR A 123 28.27 7.92 -20.57
C THR A 123 28.53 8.45 -21.98
N PRO A 124 29.78 8.67 -22.41
CA PRO A 124 31.01 8.28 -21.74
C PRO A 124 31.33 9.17 -20.54
N TRP A 125 31.81 8.56 -19.45
CA TRP A 125 32.18 9.26 -18.23
C TRP A 125 33.15 10.41 -18.58
N LYS A 126 32.89 11.63 -18.10
CA LYS A 126 33.76 12.80 -18.32
C LYS A 126 35.07 12.55 -17.59
N GLY A 127 35.97 11.86 -18.27
CA GLY A 127 37.14 11.28 -17.63
C GLY A 127 37.61 9.96 -18.23
N VAL A 128 36.95 9.26 -19.16
CA VAL A 128 37.56 8.01 -19.70
C VAL A 128 38.88 8.25 -20.47
N GLU A 129 39.17 9.49 -20.86
CA GLU A 129 40.51 9.89 -21.34
C GLU A 129 41.53 10.20 -20.22
N GLN A 130 41.08 10.52 -18.99
CA GLN A 130 41.93 10.96 -17.86
C GLN A 130 41.86 10.06 -16.60
N ALA A 131 40.71 9.50 -16.26
CA ALA A 131 40.55 8.23 -15.56
C ALA A 131 41.12 7.12 -16.45
N LYS A 132 42.46 7.04 -16.48
CA LYS A 132 43.11 5.74 -16.50
C LYS A 132 42.37 4.91 -15.45
N PRO A 133 41.67 3.81 -15.80
CA PRO A 133 41.10 2.93 -14.78
C PRO A 133 42.22 2.67 -13.78
N ALA A 134 42.00 2.83 -12.47
CA ALA A 134 43.06 2.56 -11.48
C ALA A 134 43.35 1.05 -11.31
N THR A 135 43.24 0.33 -12.43
CA THR A 135 43.93 -0.89 -12.78
C THR A 135 44.67 -0.66 -14.09
N ALA A 136 45.65 0.24 -14.07
CA ALA A 136 46.78 0.17 -15.01
C ALA A 136 47.79 -0.91 -14.57
N GLY A 137 47.33 -1.99 -13.93
CA GLY A 137 47.85 -3.29 -14.28
C GLY A 137 47.36 -3.54 -15.71
N ARG A 138 48.27 -3.49 -16.68
CA ARG A 138 48.01 -3.73 -18.11
C ARG A 138 46.98 -4.85 -18.24
N ILE A 139 45.71 -4.54 -18.57
CA ILE A 139 44.69 -5.59 -18.76
C ILE A 139 45.29 -6.61 -19.70
N ASP A 140 45.49 -7.83 -19.21
CA ASP A 140 46.18 -8.85 -19.97
C ASP A 140 45.33 -9.13 -21.22
N LYS A 141 45.85 -8.70 -22.38
CA LYS A 141 45.17 -8.84 -23.67
C LYS A 141 44.92 -10.32 -24.00
N ARG A 142 45.78 -11.23 -23.56
CA ARG A 142 45.59 -12.67 -23.74
C ARG A 142 44.45 -13.18 -22.86
N ALA A 143 44.40 -12.75 -21.60
CA ALA A 143 43.29 -13.05 -20.69
C ALA A 143 41.96 -12.48 -21.19
N ALA A 144 41.93 -11.22 -21.67
CA ALA A 144 40.74 -10.60 -22.24
C ALA A 144 40.26 -11.31 -23.53
N ALA A 145 41.20 -11.75 -24.39
CA ALA A 145 40.87 -12.53 -25.59
C ALA A 145 40.30 -13.93 -25.23
N ALA A 146 40.84 -14.58 -24.19
CA ALA A 146 40.29 -15.82 -23.66
C ALA A 146 38.90 -15.59 -23.05
N GLY A 147 38.73 -14.53 -22.26
CA GLY A 147 37.48 -14.13 -21.63
C GLY A 147 36.37 -13.84 -22.64
N LYS A 148 36.70 -13.21 -23.78
CA LYS A 148 35.75 -12.95 -24.87
C LYS A 148 35.08 -14.23 -25.38
N ARG A 149 35.82 -15.35 -25.45
CA ARG A 149 35.27 -16.63 -25.91
C ARG A 149 34.25 -17.18 -24.91
N ILE A 150 34.56 -17.09 -23.62
CA ILE A 150 33.72 -17.54 -22.51
C ILE A 150 32.48 -16.63 -22.38
N ALA A 151 32.65 -15.32 -22.57
CA ALA A 151 31.61 -14.32 -22.35
C ALA A 151 30.37 -14.47 -23.24
N ARG A 152 30.41 -15.26 -24.32
CA ARG A 152 29.26 -15.50 -25.20
C ARG A 152 28.02 -15.96 -24.40
N GLN A 153 28.22 -16.84 -23.41
CA GLN A 153 27.14 -17.32 -22.53
C GLN A 153 26.55 -16.21 -21.64
N CYS A 154 27.33 -15.19 -21.31
CA CYS A 154 26.91 -14.05 -20.50
C CYS A 154 26.16 -12.99 -21.33
N THR A 155 26.58 -12.81 -22.59
CA THR A 155 26.04 -11.75 -23.47
C THR A 155 24.58 -11.95 -23.89
N SER A 156 24.03 -13.16 -23.76
CA SER A 156 22.60 -13.46 -24.00
C SER A 156 21.67 -12.73 -23.02
N CYS A 157 22.17 -12.41 -21.83
CA CYS A 157 21.46 -11.67 -20.79
C CYS A 157 22.04 -10.28 -20.57
N HIS A 158 23.37 -10.16 -20.50
CA HIS A 158 24.06 -8.90 -20.22
C HIS A 158 24.36 -8.06 -21.47
N GLY A 159 23.90 -8.51 -22.66
CA GLY A 159 24.05 -7.82 -23.94
C GLY A 159 25.39 -8.07 -24.63
N GLY A 160 25.43 -7.89 -25.95
CA GLY A 160 26.54 -8.31 -26.83
C GLY A 160 27.92 -7.74 -26.49
N LYS A 161 27.97 -6.53 -25.88
CA LYS A 161 29.21 -5.91 -25.38
C LYS A 161 29.17 -5.69 -23.87
N GLY A 162 28.43 -6.51 -23.12
CA GLY A 162 28.20 -6.29 -21.70
C GLY A 162 27.35 -5.05 -21.40
N VAL A 163 26.53 -4.60 -22.35
CA VAL A 163 25.57 -3.51 -22.20
C VAL A 163 24.17 -4.10 -22.36
N SER A 164 23.51 -4.31 -21.22
CA SER A 164 22.20 -4.95 -21.11
C SER A 164 21.08 -4.00 -21.51
N THR A 165 20.10 -4.50 -22.25
CA THR A 165 18.84 -3.80 -22.55
C THR A 165 17.69 -4.21 -21.62
N ARG A 166 17.91 -5.14 -20.68
CA ARG A 166 16.87 -5.68 -19.78
C ARG A 166 16.91 -4.94 -18.44
N PRO A 167 15.82 -4.26 -18.03
CA PRO A 167 15.75 -3.62 -16.72
C PRO A 167 15.91 -4.68 -15.61
N GLY A 168 16.91 -4.51 -14.73
CA GLY A 168 17.23 -5.47 -13.67
C GLY A 168 18.45 -6.37 -13.97
N VAL A 169 18.88 -6.46 -15.23
CA VAL A 169 20.13 -7.14 -15.59
C VAL A 169 21.24 -6.09 -15.74
N PRO A 170 22.33 -6.16 -14.95
CA PRO A 170 23.35 -5.12 -14.96
C PRO A 170 24.20 -5.11 -16.24
N ASN A 171 24.66 -3.93 -16.61
CA ASN A 171 25.79 -3.71 -17.49
C ASN A 171 27.09 -4.25 -16.85
N LEU A 172 27.88 -4.96 -17.64
CA LEU A 172 29.19 -5.51 -17.29
C LEU A 172 30.35 -4.76 -17.97
N ALA A 173 30.08 -4.04 -19.05
CA ALA A 173 31.10 -3.30 -19.79
C ALA A 173 31.77 -2.25 -18.90
N GLY A 174 33.10 -2.30 -18.79
CA GLY A 174 33.87 -1.37 -17.96
C GLY A 174 33.82 -1.66 -16.46
N LEU A 175 33.31 -2.84 -16.06
CA LEU A 175 33.24 -3.20 -14.64
C LEU A 175 34.63 -3.48 -14.09
N GLN A 176 34.92 -2.98 -12.88
CA GLN A 176 36.23 -3.14 -12.25
C GLN A 176 36.56 -4.63 -12.02
N PRO A 177 37.77 -5.10 -12.38
CA PRO A 177 38.12 -6.53 -12.34
C PRO A 177 37.90 -7.18 -10.98
N ASP A 178 38.27 -6.53 -9.88
CA ASP A 178 38.13 -7.13 -8.56
C ASP A 178 36.69 -7.15 -8.08
N TYR A 179 35.90 -6.13 -8.42
CA TYR A 179 34.47 -6.15 -8.18
C TYR A 179 33.78 -7.26 -8.98
N PHE A 180 34.12 -7.43 -10.26
CA PHE A 180 33.59 -8.50 -11.10
C PHE A 180 33.90 -9.87 -10.48
N LYS A 181 35.18 -10.13 -10.16
CA LYS A 181 35.63 -11.41 -9.58
C LYS A 181 34.92 -11.70 -8.25
N ARG A 182 34.85 -10.73 -7.33
CA ARG A 182 34.17 -10.90 -6.04
C ARG A 182 32.68 -11.12 -6.23
N SER A 183 32.02 -10.29 -7.04
CA SER A 183 30.58 -10.41 -7.25
C SER A 183 30.20 -11.73 -7.91
N LEU A 184 30.97 -12.21 -8.90
CA LEU A 184 30.68 -13.47 -9.55
C LEU A 184 30.90 -14.63 -8.58
N ARG A 185 32.03 -14.66 -7.86
CA ARG A 185 32.30 -15.69 -6.83
C ARG A 185 31.20 -15.73 -5.77
N ALA A 186 30.74 -14.58 -5.28
CA ALA A 186 29.67 -14.50 -4.30
C ALA A 186 28.35 -15.09 -4.83
N TYR A 187 28.03 -14.93 -6.12
CA TYR A 187 26.90 -15.65 -6.71
C TYR A 187 27.15 -17.16 -6.74
N LEU A 188 28.35 -17.62 -7.14
CA LEU A 188 28.66 -19.06 -7.22
C LEU A 188 28.68 -19.77 -5.86
N THR A 189 29.04 -19.06 -4.78
CA THR A 189 29.08 -19.59 -3.41
C THR A 189 27.77 -19.38 -2.64
N GLY A 190 26.85 -18.57 -3.16
CA GLY A 190 25.57 -18.24 -2.51
C GLY A 190 25.65 -17.08 -1.51
N GLU A 191 26.82 -16.48 -1.32
CA GLU A 191 27.02 -15.24 -0.52
C GLU A 191 26.34 -14.01 -1.14
N ARG A 192 25.95 -14.10 -2.41
CA ARG A 192 25.07 -13.15 -3.09
C ARG A 192 23.85 -13.87 -3.65
N GLN A 193 22.67 -13.41 -3.24
CA GLN A 193 21.36 -13.95 -3.63
C GLN A 193 20.61 -12.94 -4.51
N GLY A 194 19.42 -13.29 -5.01
CA GLY A 194 18.57 -12.40 -5.81
C GLY A 194 18.74 -12.52 -7.33
N ALA A 195 19.69 -13.34 -7.79
CA ALA A 195 19.83 -13.69 -9.21
C ALA A 195 20.24 -15.17 -9.35
N GLU A 196 19.29 -16.08 -9.08
CA GLU A 196 19.53 -17.54 -9.03
C GLU A 196 20.16 -18.09 -10.32
N ILE A 197 19.84 -17.51 -11.47
CA ILE A 197 20.46 -17.87 -12.76
C ILE A 197 21.99 -17.76 -12.75
N MET A 198 22.56 -16.87 -11.94
CA MET A 198 24.01 -16.68 -11.83
C MET A 198 24.69 -17.84 -11.07
N LYS A 199 23.97 -18.58 -10.22
CA LYS A 199 24.49 -19.75 -9.51
C LYS A 199 24.79 -20.92 -10.44
N ASN A 200 24.05 -21.01 -11.55
CA ASN A 200 24.17 -22.11 -12.52
C ASN A 200 25.55 -22.20 -13.17
N PHE A 201 26.33 -21.12 -13.15
CA PHE A 201 27.69 -21.10 -13.69
C PHE A 201 28.74 -21.72 -12.75
N LYS A 202 28.36 -22.18 -11.55
CA LYS A 202 29.27 -22.76 -10.54
C LYS A 202 30.06 -23.94 -11.09
N TYR A 203 29.42 -24.78 -11.89
CA TYR A 203 30.02 -25.99 -12.46
C TYR A 203 30.68 -25.76 -13.82
N SER A 204 30.54 -24.57 -14.41
CA SER A 204 30.98 -24.26 -15.78
C SER A 204 32.16 -23.28 -15.85
N LEU A 205 32.60 -22.72 -14.72
CA LEU A 205 33.64 -21.70 -14.66
C LEU A 205 34.75 -22.08 -13.69
N SER A 206 35.98 -22.17 -14.19
CA SER A 206 37.18 -22.26 -13.35
C SER A 206 37.58 -20.89 -12.77
N LYS A 207 38.47 -20.87 -11.76
CA LYS A 207 39.06 -19.62 -11.25
C LYS A 207 39.71 -18.79 -12.37
N ARG A 208 40.39 -19.46 -13.30
CA ARG A 208 41.03 -18.84 -14.47
C ARG A 208 40.02 -18.26 -15.43
N ASP A 209 38.85 -18.89 -15.60
CA ASP A 209 37.77 -18.36 -16.43
C ASP A 209 37.17 -17.09 -15.86
N ILE A 210 36.98 -17.04 -14.53
CA ILE A 210 36.52 -15.83 -13.83
C ILE A 210 37.53 -14.68 -14.03
N ASP A 211 38.83 -14.96 -13.92
CA ASP A 211 39.87 -13.94 -14.13
C ASP A 211 39.91 -13.46 -15.60
N ASN A 212 39.77 -14.38 -16.57
CA ASN A 212 39.67 -14.06 -17.99
C ASN A 212 38.43 -13.21 -18.31
N LEU A 213 37.26 -13.55 -17.75
CA LEU A 213 36.01 -12.80 -17.91
C LEU A 213 36.12 -11.40 -17.31
N ALA A 214 36.74 -11.27 -16.13
CA ALA A 214 37.00 -9.98 -15.50
C ALA A 214 37.87 -9.09 -16.40
N ALA A 215 38.96 -9.63 -16.95
CA ALA A 215 39.82 -8.92 -17.90
C ALA A 215 39.05 -8.50 -19.17
N TYR A 216 38.20 -9.38 -19.70
CA TYR A 216 37.40 -9.08 -20.89
C TYR A 216 36.41 -7.94 -20.65
N PHE A 217 35.53 -8.05 -19.64
CA PHE A 217 34.50 -7.05 -19.40
C PHE A 217 35.07 -5.69 -18.97
N ALA A 218 36.18 -5.68 -18.22
CA ALA A 218 36.90 -4.46 -17.88
C ALA A 218 37.50 -3.76 -19.12
N SER A 219 37.86 -4.51 -20.17
CA SER A 219 38.38 -3.95 -21.42
C SER A 219 37.31 -3.30 -22.33
N LEU A 220 36.02 -3.54 -22.04
CA LEU A 220 34.93 -3.02 -22.86
C LEU A 220 34.58 -1.58 -22.48
N LYS A 221 34.24 -0.76 -23.47
CA LYS A 221 33.80 0.62 -23.23
C LYS A 221 32.41 0.62 -22.58
N PRO A 222 32.24 1.19 -21.38
CA PRO A 222 30.94 1.36 -20.74
C PRO A 222 30.05 2.26 -21.60
N ARG A 223 28.75 1.94 -21.65
CA ARG A 223 27.72 2.76 -22.30
C ARG A 223 26.46 2.74 -21.46
N LYS A 224 25.85 3.90 -21.30
CA LYS A 224 24.51 4.15 -20.80
C LYS A 224 23.61 3.42 -21.76
N THR A 225 22.96 2.39 -21.24
CA THR A 225 21.88 1.77 -21.98
C THR A 225 20.85 2.86 -22.20
N ALA A 226 20.48 3.12 -23.46
CA ALA A 226 19.31 3.92 -23.75
C ALA A 226 18.11 3.22 -23.11
N LEU A 227 17.73 3.63 -21.91
CA LEU A 227 16.43 3.32 -21.35
C LEU A 227 15.45 3.98 -22.32
N SER A 228 14.80 3.15 -23.13
CA SER A 228 13.66 3.58 -23.94
C SER A 228 12.56 4.06 -22.98
N THR A 229 12.63 5.33 -22.59
CA THR A 229 11.54 6.10 -21.99
C THR A 229 10.48 6.47 -23.03
N GLN A 230 10.70 6.18 -24.31
CA GLN A 230 9.68 6.29 -25.34
C GLN A 230 9.48 4.95 -26.04
N GLY A 231 8.59 4.13 -25.47
CA GLY A 231 7.93 3.13 -26.28
C GLY A 231 7.35 3.79 -27.54
N SER A 232 7.37 3.09 -28.66
CA SER A 232 6.84 3.62 -29.90
C SER A 232 5.32 3.60 -29.86
N VAL A 233 4.70 4.78 -29.91
CA VAL A 233 3.24 4.97 -30.00
C VAL A 233 2.66 4.21 -31.20
N LYS A 234 3.36 4.23 -32.34
CA LYS A 234 2.98 3.51 -33.56
C LYS A 234 2.89 2.00 -33.33
N TRP A 235 3.89 1.40 -32.68
CA TRP A 235 3.90 -0.03 -32.36
C TRP A 235 2.96 -0.38 -31.19
N GLY A 236 2.78 0.55 -30.26
CA GLY A 236 1.81 0.44 -29.17
C GLY A 236 0.39 0.36 -29.70
N ARG A 237 0.01 1.24 -30.63
CA ARG A 237 -1.30 1.23 -31.30
C ARG A 237 -1.60 -0.12 -31.96
N LYS A 238 -0.61 -0.72 -32.65
CA LYS A 238 -0.78 -2.05 -33.26
C LYS A 238 -1.04 -3.16 -32.22
N THR A 239 -0.40 -3.07 -31.05
CA THR A 239 -0.54 -4.06 -29.98
C THR A 239 -1.83 -3.84 -29.17
N ALA A 240 -2.32 -2.59 -29.11
CA ALA A 240 -3.48 -2.18 -28.33
C ALA A 240 -4.80 -2.82 -28.78
N ALA A 241 -4.88 -3.35 -30.01
CA ALA A 241 -6.08 -4.03 -30.52
C ALA A 241 -6.59 -5.13 -29.57
N ARG A 242 -5.69 -5.87 -28.90
CA ARG A 242 -6.04 -6.92 -27.93
C ARG A 242 -6.66 -6.38 -26.63
N CYS A 243 -6.46 -5.11 -26.32
CA CYS A 243 -6.89 -4.48 -25.08
C CYS A 243 -8.25 -3.78 -25.21
N VAL A 244 -8.64 -3.37 -26.43
CA VAL A 244 -9.85 -2.59 -26.70
C VAL A 244 -11.14 -3.31 -26.28
N GLY A 245 -11.21 -4.64 -26.44
CA GLY A 245 -12.40 -5.42 -26.09
C GLY A 245 -12.80 -5.32 -24.61
N CYS A 246 -11.85 -5.01 -23.72
CA CYS A 246 -12.09 -4.87 -22.30
C CYS A 246 -11.96 -3.41 -21.83
N HIS A 247 -10.92 -2.71 -22.25
CA HIS A 247 -10.61 -1.34 -21.80
C HIS A 247 -11.27 -0.25 -22.65
N GLY A 248 -12.09 -0.63 -23.63
CA GLY A 248 -12.83 0.27 -24.50
C GLY A 248 -11.97 0.99 -25.55
N ALA A 249 -12.64 1.77 -26.39
CA ALA A 249 -12.02 2.50 -27.49
C ALA A 249 -10.96 3.49 -26.95
N ASN A 250 -9.75 3.43 -27.52
CA ASN A 250 -8.59 4.22 -27.07
C ASN A 250 -8.23 4.04 -25.57
N GLY A 251 -8.73 2.98 -24.91
CA GLY A 251 -8.51 2.76 -23.48
C GLY A 251 -9.45 3.55 -22.57
N ASN A 252 -10.59 4.02 -23.09
CA ASN A 252 -11.68 4.59 -22.30
C ASN A 252 -12.71 3.51 -22.00
N SER A 253 -12.66 2.94 -20.80
CA SER A 253 -13.54 1.85 -20.40
C SER A 253 -14.93 2.37 -20.08
N ILE A 254 -15.95 1.64 -20.55
CA ILE A 254 -17.35 1.81 -20.15
C ILE A 254 -17.79 0.73 -19.15
N ASN A 255 -16.95 -0.29 -18.92
CA ASN A 255 -17.24 -1.35 -17.98
C ASN A 255 -16.83 -0.88 -16.56
N PRO A 256 -17.75 -0.82 -15.60
CA PRO A 256 -17.51 -0.28 -14.25
C PRO A 256 -16.34 -0.96 -13.51
N ASP A 257 -16.03 -2.21 -13.86
CA ASP A 257 -15.01 -3.02 -13.18
C ASP A 257 -13.64 -3.01 -13.86
N ILE A 258 -13.55 -2.40 -15.05
CA ILE A 258 -12.33 -2.38 -15.85
C ILE A 258 -11.82 -0.93 -15.92
N PRO A 259 -10.56 -0.67 -15.56
CA PRO A 259 -10.04 0.70 -15.54
C PRO A 259 -9.89 1.29 -16.94
N SER A 260 -10.03 2.61 -17.03
CA SER A 260 -9.60 3.36 -18.21
C SER A 260 -8.07 3.51 -18.18
N LEU A 261 -7.44 3.22 -19.32
CA LEU A 261 -6.00 3.34 -19.54
C LEU A 261 -5.61 4.67 -20.18
N ALA A 262 -6.55 5.33 -20.87
CA ALA A 262 -6.30 6.54 -21.61
C ALA A 262 -5.74 7.66 -20.72
N GLY A 263 -4.64 8.29 -21.15
CA GLY A 263 -3.98 9.40 -20.48
C GLY A 263 -3.19 9.03 -19.21
N GLN A 264 -3.30 7.79 -18.72
CA GLN A 264 -2.63 7.34 -17.52
C GLN A 264 -1.10 7.45 -17.64
N ASN A 265 -0.42 7.63 -16.50
CA ASN A 265 1.04 7.77 -16.47
C ASN A 265 1.74 6.57 -17.12
N GLY A 266 2.57 6.85 -18.14
CA GLY A 266 3.19 5.81 -18.95
C GLY A 266 4.15 4.91 -18.16
N ARG A 267 4.88 5.45 -17.18
CA ARG A 267 5.75 4.64 -16.33
C ARG A 267 4.93 3.77 -15.36
N TYR A 268 3.85 4.29 -14.78
CA TYR A 268 2.89 3.47 -14.02
C TYR A 268 2.29 2.34 -14.87
N LEU A 269 1.80 2.63 -16.08
CA LEU A 269 1.24 1.61 -16.98
C LEU A 269 2.25 0.51 -17.29
N LYS A 270 3.50 0.89 -17.57
CA LYS A 270 4.58 -0.07 -17.82
C LYS A 270 4.79 -0.99 -16.61
N ILE A 271 4.94 -0.43 -15.41
CA ILE A 271 5.13 -1.18 -14.16
C ILE A 271 3.94 -2.12 -13.91
N ALA A 272 2.71 -1.61 -14.03
CA ALA A 272 1.50 -2.41 -13.81
C ALA A 272 1.41 -3.60 -14.78
N LEU A 273 1.68 -3.38 -16.07
CA LEU A 273 1.66 -4.45 -17.09
C LEU A 273 2.77 -5.48 -16.85
N GLN A 274 3.97 -5.06 -16.43
CA GLN A 274 5.05 -5.97 -16.03
C GLN A 274 4.62 -6.82 -14.82
N HIS A 275 4.07 -6.19 -13.78
CA HIS A 275 3.60 -6.91 -12.59
C HIS A 275 2.48 -7.92 -12.92
N TYR A 276 1.59 -7.61 -13.87
CA TYR A 276 0.58 -8.57 -14.33
C TYR A 276 1.20 -9.74 -15.09
N ARG A 277 2.16 -9.49 -15.98
CA ARG A 277 2.88 -10.53 -16.73
C ARG A 277 3.64 -11.46 -15.79
N ASP A 278 4.34 -10.87 -14.82
CA ASP A 278 5.26 -11.56 -13.93
C ASP A 278 4.53 -12.18 -12.72
N GLY A 279 3.22 -11.90 -12.56
CA GLY A 279 2.36 -12.48 -11.53
C GLY A 279 2.41 -11.76 -10.17
N GLU A 280 3.18 -10.69 -10.06
CA GLU A 280 3.26 -9.84 -8.87
C GLU A 280 1.94 -9.12 -8.58
N ARG A 281 1.21 -8.73 -9.63
CA ARG A 281 -0.16 -8.21 -9.54
C ARG A 281 -1.12 -9.28 -10.04
N LYS A 282 -1.94 -9.82 -9.14
CA LYS A 282 -2.86 -10.93 -9.44
C LYS A 282 -4.11 -10.44 -10.19
N ASN A 283 -4.32 -10.96 -11.40
CA ASN A 283 -5.60 -10.96 -12.12
C ASN A 283 -5.45 -11.91 -13.31
N ALA A 284 -6.29 -12.95 -13.40
CA ALA A 284 -6.15 -13.99 -14.41
C ALA A 284 -6.27 -13.46 -15.85
N MET A 285 -7.29 -12.61 -16.09
CA MET A 285 -7.52 -12.02 -17.41
C MET A 285 -6.35 -11.14 -17.85
N MET A 286 -5.87 -10.25 -16.98
CA MET A 286 -4.74 -9.38 -17.30
C MET A 286 -3.45 -10.18 -17.49
N LYS A 287 -3.17 -11.18 -16.66
CA LYS A 287 -2.00 -12.06 -16.83
C LYS A 287 -2.01 -12.75 -18.19
N GLN A 288 -3.16 -13.27 -18.61
CA GLN A 288 -3.33 -13.86 -19.94
C GLN A 288 -3.22 -12.83 -21.07
N ALA A 289 -3.72 -11.61 -20.87
CA ALA A 289 -3.67 -10.55 -21.87
C ALA A 289 -2.24 -10.10 -22.20
N VAL A 290 -1.35 -10.07 -21.20
CA VAL A 290 0.06 -9.68 -21.37
C VAL A 290 1.04 -10.86 -21.42
N ALA A 291 0.54 -12.09 -21.42
CA ALA A 291 1.36 -13.29 -21.51
C ALA A 291 2.27 -13.25 -22.75
N GLY A 292 3.55 -13.54 -22.56
CA GLY A 292 4.56 -13.53 -23.63
C GLY A 292 4.95 -12.14 -24.15
N PHE A 293 4.50 -11.04 -23.52
CA PHE A 293 4.94 -9.70 -23.93
C PHE A 293 6.35 -9.39 -23.43
N SER A 294 7.23 -9.01 -24.35
CA SER A 294 8.54 -8.46 -24.02
C SER A 294 8.41 -7.08 -23.38
N ASP A 295 9.43 -6.64 -22.64
CA ASP A 295 9.46 -5.29 -22.05
C ASP A 295 9.32 -4.19 -23.10
N LYS A 296 9.81 -4.41 -24.32
CA LYS A 296 9.63 -3.49 -25.45
C LYS A 296 8.16 -3.38 -25.87
N LYS A 297 7.41 -4.49 -25.94
CA LYS A 297 5.97 -4.48 -26.24
C LYS A 297 5.19 -3.76 -25.13
N ILE A 298 5.52 -4.03 -23.87
CA ILE A 298 4.89 -3.35 -22.73
C ILE A 298 5.18 -1.84 -22.74
N ALA A 299 6.44 -1.44 -22.99
CA ALA A 299 6.80 -0.03 -23.10
C ALA A 299 6.04 0.67 -24.25
N ASN A 300 5.87 0.02 -25.39
CA ASN A 300 5.10 0.55 -26.52
C ASN A 300 3.62 0.77 -26.16
N LEU A 301 2.98 -0.20 -25.50
CA LEU A 301 1.59 -0.08 -25.02
C LEU A 301 1.42 1.06 -24.04
N ALA A 302 2.33 1.16 -23.06
CA ALA A 302 2.32 2.21 -22.08
C ALA A 302 2.46 3.60 -22.72
N ALA A 303 3.36 3.76 -23.70
CA ALA A 303 3.54 5.00 -24.44
C ALA A 303 2.34 5.37 -25.33
N TYR A 304 1.63 4.37 -25.87
CA TYR A 304 0.41 4.60 -26.65
C TYR A 304 -0.74 5.08 -25.75
N TYR A 305 -1.03 4.37 -24.67
CA TYR A 305 -2.16 4.70 -23.79
C TYR A 305 -1.98 6.01 -23.02
N SER A 306 -0.75 6.35 -22.61
CA SER A 306 -0.47 7.62 -21.91
C SER A 306 -0.69 8.88 -22.76
N ARG A 307 -0.85 8.72 -24.07
CA ARG A 307 -1.13 9.80 -25.03
C ARG A 307 -2.58 9.82 -25.53
N GLN A 308 -3.40 8.84 -25.14
CA GLN A 308 -4.81 8.85 -25.51
C GLN A 308 -5.53 9.92 -24.70
N LYS A 309 -6.53 10.54 -25.32
CA LYS A 309 -7.41 11.50 -24.63
C LYS A 309 -8.34 10.69 -23.70
N PRO A 310 -8.28 10.94 -22.38
CA PRO A 310 -9.25 10.39 -21.44
C PRO A 310 -10.65 10.91 -21.77
N ALA A 311 -11.64 10.04 -21.66
CA ALA A 311 -13.02 10.47 -21.61
C ALA A 311 -13.23 11.29 -20.34
N SER A 312 -13.91 12.43 -20.45
CA SER A 312 -14.46 13.10 -19.28
C SER A 312 -15.41 12.12 -18.58
N PRO A 313 -15.46 12.11 -17.24
CA PRO A 313 -16.47 11.34 -16.54
C PRO A 313 -17.82 11.67 -17.16
N ALA A 314 -18.60 10.64 -17.54
CA ALA A 314 -19.97 10.88 -17.92
C ALA A 314 -20.63 11.60 -16.75
N THR A 315 -21.23 12.76 -17.00
CA THR A 315 -22.05 13.51 -16.04
C THR A 315 -23.35 12.78 -15.71
N GLY A 316 -23.32 11.43 -15.69
CA GLY A 316 -24.44 10.56 -15.45
C GLY A 316 -24.74 10.50 -13.95
N GLU A 317 -25.77 11.23 -13.55
CA GLU A 317 -26.62 11.00 -12.38
C GLU A 317 -25.97 10.80 -11.00
N SER A 318 -24.74 11.24 -10.76
CA SER A 318 -24.35 11.55 -9.39
C SER A 318 -24.92 12.94 -9.08
N GLY A 319 -26.12 12.99 -8.50
CA GLY A 319 -26.65 14.21 -7.89
C GLY A 319 -25.62 14.88 -6.98
N LYS A 320 -25.81 16.16 -6.63
CA LYS A 320 -24.94 16.87 -5.68
C LYS A 320 -24.58 15.93 -4.52
N PRO A 321 -23.29 15.75 -4.18
CA PRO A 321 -22.92 14.84 -3.12
C PRO A 321 -23.74 15.20 -1.87
N GLY A 322 -24.57 14.26 -1.41
CA GLY A 322 -25.26 14.43 -0.14
C GLY A 322 -24.23 14.64 0.97
N VAL A 323 -24.68 15.22 2.09
CA VAL A 323 -23.83 15.31 3.29
C VAL A 323 -23.34 13.91 3.64
N PHE A 324 -22.02 13.74 3.75
CA PHE A 324 -21.44 12.45 4.16
C PHE A 324 -21.73 12.25 5.65
N ASP A 325 -22.77 11.47 5.93
CA ASP A 325 -23.13 11.07 7.28
C ASP A 325 -23.53 9.57 7.29
N PRO A 326 -22.54 8.66 7.38
CA PRO A 326 -22.80 7.23 7.34
C PRO A 326 -23.65 6.73 8.51
N ILE A 327 -23.69 7.46 9.64
CA ILE A 327 -24.51 7.11 10.81
C ILE A 327 -25.98 7.47 10.53
N ALA A 328 -26.25 8.68 10.06
CA ALA A 328 -27.60 9.08 9.69
C ALA A 328 -28.14 8.26 8.52
N ASP A 329 -27.30 7.96 7.52
CA ASP A 329 -27.64 7.04 6.43
C ASP A 329 -28.00 5.65 6.98
N GLY A 330 -27.19 5.14 7.91
CA GLY A 330 -27.44 3.88 8.60
C GLY A 330 -28.77 3.88 9.35
N GLY A 331 -29.12 4.99 10.01
CA GLY A 331 -30.41 5.16 10.70
C GLY A 331 -31.60 5.11 9.76
N ARG A 332 -31.50 5.72 8.57
CA ARG A 332 -32.57 5.65 7.57
C ARG A 332 -32.77 4.22 7.04
N LEU A 333 -31.69 3.47 6.86
CA LEU A 333 -31.75 2.05 6.48
C LEU A 333 -32.30 1.18 7.62
N ALA A 334 -31.88 1.46 8.86
CA ALA A 334 -32.24 0.75 10.08
C ALA A 334 -33.70 0.96 10.51
N ALA A 335 -34.37 2.02 10.05
CA ALA A 335 -35.77 2.31 10.40
C ALA A 335 -36.71 1.12 10.13
N SER A 336 -36.45 0.33 9.09
CA SER A 336 -37.22 -0.89 8.80
C SER A 336 -36.94 -2.05 9.76
N CYS A 337 -35.73 -2.10 10.32
CA CYS A 337 -35.30 -3.14 11.25
C CYS A 337 -35.87 -2.89 12.66
N ASP A 338 -36.04 -1.63 13.06
CA ASP A 338 -36.56 -1.21 14.36
C ASP A 338 -37.99 -1.71 14.62
N GLY A 339 -38.77 -2.03 13.59
CA GLY A 339 -40.12 -2.60 13.73
C GLY A 339 -40.16 -3.93 14.49
N CYS A 340 -39.10 -4.74 14.40
CA CYS A 340 -38.93 -5.96 15.20
C CYS A 340 -37.88 -5.77 16.30
N HIS A 341 -36.75 -5.14 15.97
CA HIS A 341 -35.62 -4.99 16.90
C HIS A 341 -35.81 -3.85 17.91
N GLY A 342 -36.97 -3.19 17.92
CA GLY A 342 -37.27 -2.07 18.81
C GLY A 342 -36.63 -0.76 18.37
N LYS A 343 -37.11 0.34 18.94
CA LYS A 343 -36.58 1.69 18.68
C LYS A 343 -35.07 1.73 18.93
N ASP A 344 -34.31 2.18 17.93
CA ASP A 344 -32.85 2.28 17.95
C ASP A 344 -32.15 0.92 18.21
N GLY A 345 -32.85 -0.20 17.96
CA GLY A 345 -32.33 -1.57 18.12
C GLY A 345 -32.33 -2.08 19.57
N ASN A 346 -33.07 -1.43 20.48
CA ASN A 346 -33.07 -1.74 21.91
C ASN A 346 -33.89 -2.98 22.31
N GLY A 347 -34.42 -3.73 21.35
CA GLY A 347 -35.25 -4.92 21.58
C GLY A 347 -36.65 -4.57 22.07
N GLY A 348 -37.26 -5.50 22.80
CA GLY A 348 -38.57 -5.32 23.44
C GLY A 348 -39.55 -6.45 23.16
N GLN A 349 -39.40 -7.13 22.03
CA GLN A 349 -40.13 -8.35 21.71
C GLN A 349 -39.34 -9.58 22.17
N ARG A 350 -40.01 -10.49 22.87
CA ARG A 350 -39.41 -11.74 23.36
C ARG A 350 -38.82 -12.55 22.20
N GLY A 351 -37.57 -12.97 22.32
CA GLY A 351 -36.87 -13.80 21.34
C GLY A 351 -36.31 -13.01 20.14
N ILE A 352 -36.55 -11.70 20.06
CA ILE A 352 -35.93 -10.84 19.06
C ILE A 352 -34.68 -10.20 19.66
N PRO A 353 -33.51 -10.34 19.02
CA PRO A 353 -32.29 -9.82 19.62
C PRO A 353 -32.25 -8.31 19.59
N ARG A 354 -31.66 -7.75 20.63
CA ARG A 354 -31.11 -6.41 20.69
C ARG A 354 -29.94 -6.25 19.73
N LEU A 355 -29.90 -5.13 19.02
CA LEU A 355 -28.81 -4.75 18.11
C LEU A 355 -27.87 -3.69 18.73
N THR A 356 -28.40 -2.84 19.60
CA THR A 356 -27.61 -1.85 20.36
C THR A 356 -26.60 -2.53 21.28
N GLY A 357 -25.40 -1.96 21.42
CA GLY A 357 -24.33 -2.50 22.25
C GLY A 357 -23.49 -3.61 21.59
N LEU A 358 -23.86 -4.04 20.38
CA LEU A 358 -23.05 -4.93 19.56
C LEU A 358 -22.05 -4.13 18.72
N ALA A 359 -20.82 -4.66 18.60
CA ALA A 359 -19.78 -4.05 17.79
C ALA A 359 -20.13 -4.06 16.28
N PRO A 360 -19.74 -3.03 15.50
CA PRO A 360 -20.04 -2.96 14.08
C PRO A 360 -19.53 -4.17 13.28
N ALA A 361 -18.34 -4.68 13.60
CA ALA A 361 -17.77 -5.83 12.89
C ALA A 361 -18.58 -7.11 13.13
N TYR A 362 -19.06 -7.34 14.36
CA TYR A 362 -19.97 -8.45 14.65
C TYR A 362 -21.30 -8.30 13.90
N LEU A 363 -21.93 -7.12 13.95
CA LEU A 363 -23.19 -6.86 13.23
C LEU A 363 -23.02 -7.08 11.72
N PHE A 364 -21.94 -6.56 11.14
CA PHE A 364 -21.60 -6.76 9.74
C PHE A 364 -21.50 -8.24 9.39
N ASN A 365 -20.72 -9.00 10.16
CA ASN A 365 -20.54 -10.44 9.93
C ASN A 365 -21.84 -11.23 10.14
N ALA A 366 -22.64 -10.89 11.15
CA ALA A 366 -23.92 -11.53 11.41
C ALA A 366 -24.92 -11.31 10.27
N ILE A 367 -25.02 -10.08 9.76
CA ILE A 367 -25.88 -9.76 8.61
C ILE A 367 -25.41 -10.51 7.36
N GLN A 368 -24.10 -10.55 7.11
CA GLN A 368 -23.55 -11.32 5.99
C GLN A 368 -23.80 -12.84 6.13
N ALA A 369 -23.74 -13.39 7.35
CA ALA A 369 -24.07 -14.80 7.62
C ALA A 369 -25.54 -15.12 7.33
N TYR A 370 -26.48 -14.21 7.66
CA TYR A 370 -27.88 -14.36 7.26
C TYR A 370 -28.07 -14.34 5.74
N LYS A 371 -27.36 -13.45 5.03
CA LYS A 371 -27.41 -13.37 3.57
C LYS A 371 -26.89 -14.63 2.89
N ARG A 372 -25.81 -15.23 3.43
CA ARG A 372 -25.22 -16.48 2.92
C ARG A 372 -25.96 -17.74 3.38
N GLY A 373 -26.92 -17.62 4.29
CA GLY A 373 -27.66 -18.76 4.84
C GLY A 373 -26.91 -19.55 5.92
N GLU A 374 -25.72 -19.11 6.33
CA GLU A 374 -24.94 -19.70 7.43
C GLU A 374 -25.64 -19.55 8.78
N ARG A 375 -26.44 -18.49 8.91
CA ARG A 375 -27.33 -18.28 10.05
C ARG A 375 -28.78 -18.42 9.58
N ASN A 376 -29.39 -19.57 9.88
CA ASN A 376 -30.68 -19.91 9.31
C ASN A 376 -31.85 -19.18 9.99
N ASN A 377 -32.32 -18.09 9.37
CA ASN A 377 -33.57 -17.43 9.74
C ASN A 377 -34.18 -16.76 8.49
N GLN A 378 -35.34 -17.24 8.04
CA GLN A 378 -35.95 -16.78 6.79
C GLN A 378 -36.35 -15.30 6.84
N THR A 379 -36.88 -14.84 7.97
CA THR A 379 -37.26 -13.44 8.17
C THR A 379 -36.04 -12.54 8.06
N MET A 380 -34.97 -12.81 8.82
CA MET A 380 -33.74 -12.02 8.73
C MET A 380 -33.10 -12.08 7.34
N ARG A 381 -33.15 -13.22 6.65
CA ARG A 381 -32.66 -13.32 5.26
C ARG A 381 -33.46 -12.42 4.31
N MET A 382 -34.77 -12.30 4.49
CA MET A 382 -35.64 -11.44 3.66
C MET A 382 -35.25 -9.96 3.76
N PHE A 383 -34.97 -9.47 4.96
CA PHE A 383 -34.61 -8.07 5.21
C PHE A 383 -33.16 -7.76 4.83
N THR A 384 -32.24 -8.73 4.97
CA THR A 384 -30.81 -8.50 4.76
C THR A 384 -30.37 -8.70 3.30
N ARG A 385 -31.10 -9.48 2.49
CA ARG A 385 -30.71 -9.82 1.10
C ARG A 385 -30.51 -8.62 0.17
N THR A 386 -31.19 -7.50 0.43
CA THR A 386 -31.15 -6.30 -0.42
C THR A 386 -30.03 -5.33 -0.05
N LEU A 387 -29.41 -5.50 1.13
CA LEU A 387 -28.34 -4.63 1.60
C LEU A 387 -27.02 -4.99 0.93
N ASN A 388 -26.33 -4.00 0.35
CA ASN A 388 -24.93 -4.15 -0.06
C ASN A 388 -23.99 -3.94 1.14
N ASP A 389 -22.71 -4.26 0.99
CA ASP A 389 -21.75 -4.22 2.12
C ASP A 389 -21.60 -2.81 2.73
N VAL A 390 -21.68 -1.75 1.93
CA VAL A 390 -21.66 -0.35 2.43
C VAL A 390 -22.90 -0.07 3.29
N ALA A 391 -24.08 -0.52 2.86
CA ALA A 391 -25.31 -0.38 3.61
C ALA A 391 -25.28 -1.17 4.93
N ILE A 392 -24.71 -2.39 4.91
CA ILE A 392 -24.53 -3.22 6.11
C ILE A 392 -23.60 -2.52 7.10
N GLU A 393 -22.48 -1.96 6.65
CA GLU A 393 -21.56 -1.21 7.49
C GLU A 393 -22.24 0.00 8.13
N LYS A 394 -23.00 0.78 7.36
CA LYS A 394 -23.74 1.96 7.85
C LYS A 394 -24.77 1.58 8.92
N VAL A 395 -25.58 0.54 8.69
CA VAL A 395 -26.55 0.03 9.67
C VAL A 395 -25.84 -0.47 10.94
N SER A 396 -24.72 -1.17 10.77
CA SER A 396 -23.92 -1.69 11.88
C SER A 396 -23.34 -0.56 12.74
N LEU A 397 -22.84 0.50 12.09
CA LEU A 397 -22.31 1.69 12.74
C LEU A 397 -23.42 2.48 13.47
N PHE A 398 -24.59 2.60 12.86
CA PHE A 398 -25.75 3.23 13.47
C PHE A 398 -26.11 2.56 14.81
N TYR A 399 -26.33 1.25 14.83
CA TYR A 399 -26.71 0.55 16.06
C TYR A 399 -25.63 0.54 17.13
N ALA A 400 -24.35 0.43 16.73
CA ALA A 400 -23.23 0.43 17.65
C ALA A 400 -23.05 1.78 18.39
N THR A 401 -23.61 2.87 17.85
CA THR A 401 -23.53 4.21 18.45
C THR A 401 -24.80 4.59 19.22
N ARG A 402 -25.81 3.72 19.32
CA ARG A 402 -27.02 3.97 20.13
C ARG A 402 -26.76 3.68 21.61
N GLU A 403 -27.49 4.33 22.51
CA GLU A 403 -27.41 3.99 23.94
C GLU A 403 -28.19 2.70 24.22
N PRO A 404 -27.60 1.69 24.90
CA PRO A 404 -28.35 0.56 25.41
C PRO A 404 -29.32 1.01 26.53
N ALA A 405 -30.62 1.02 26.24
CA ALA A 405 -31.68 1.09 27.24
C ALA A 405 -31.72 -0.11 28.21
N GLU A 406 -32.49 -0.02 29.29
CA GLU A 406 -32.73 -1.14 30.20
C GLU A 406 -33.40 -2.33 29.48
N ASN A 407 -32.91 -3.55 29.73
CA ASN A 407 -33.53 -4.77 29.20
C ASN A 407 -34.70 -5.23 30.07
N LYS A 408 -35.90 -5.28 29.46
CA LYS A 408 -37.13 -5.76 30.10
C LYS A 408 -37.34 -7.28 29.94
N GLN A 409 -36.61 -7.93 29.04
CA GLN A 409 -36.77 -9.35 28.73
C GLN A 409 -35.72 -10.22 29.44
N ARG A 410 -35.70 -10.15 30.78
CA ARG A 410 -34.68 -10.78 31.64
C ARG A 410 -34.82 -12.30 31.80
N GLY A 411 -35.98 -12.88 31.45
CA GLY A 411 -36.26 -14.31 31.64
C GLY A 411 -36.59 -14.68 33.09
N LYS A 412 -36.59 -15.98 33.41
CA LYS A 412 -37.02 -16.55 34.72
C LYS A 412 -36.06 -17.64 35.24
N GLY A 413 -34.78 -17.57 34.87
CA GLY A 413 -33.72 -18.44 35.40
C GLY A 413 -33.15 -17.90 36.73
N ASP A 414 -32.30 -18.69 37.36
CA ASP A 414 -31.51 -18.31 38.53
C ASP A 414 -30.28 -17.52 38.08
N THR A 415 -30.20 -16.25 38.45
CA THR A 415 -29.08 -15.37 38.08
C THR A 415 -27.77 -15.75 38.77
N ALA A 416 -27.79 -16.29 39.99
CA ALA A 416 -26.58 -16.66 40.71
C ALA A 416 -25.96 -17.93 40.11
N ALA A 417 -26.78 -18.92 39.78
CA ALA A 417 -26.33 -20.10 39.03
C ALA A 417 -25.81 -19.72 37.64
N GLY A 418 -26.53 -18.82 36.93
CA GLY A 418 -26.13 -18.31 35.62
C GLY A 418 -24.79 -17.58 35.63
N GLU A 419 -24.53 -16.76 36.66
CA GLU A 419 -23.26 -16.08 36.87
C GLU A 419 -22.10 -17.07 37.02
N ALA A 420 -22.26 -18.07 37.90
CA ALA A 420 -21.24 -19.08 38.16
C ALA A 420 -20.86 -19.86 36.90
N ILE A 421 -21.85 -20.27 36.09
CA ILE A 421 -21.61 -20.97 34.82
C ILE A 421 -20.91 -20.05 33.81
N SER A 422 -21.29 -18.76 33.79
CA SER A 422 -20.78 -17.80 32.81
C SER A 422 -19.33 -17.37 33.03
N ALA A 423 -18.72 -17.73 34.16
CA ALA A 423 -17.29 -17.55 34.38
C ALA A 423 -16.44 -18.18 33.27
N ALA A 424 -16.86 -19.32 32.71
CA ALA A 424 -16.19 -19.97 31.57
C ALA A 424 -16.35 -19.21 30.24
N CYS A 425 -17.39 -18.37 30.12
CA CYS A 425 -17.69 -17.58 28.92
C CYS A 425 -16.92 -16.25 28.89
N ALA A 426 -16.47 -15.76 30.06
CA ALA A 426 -15.86 -14.45 30.23
C ALA A 426 -14.57 -14.25 29.41
N GLY A 427 -13.81 -15.32 29.17
CA GLY A 427 -12.56 -15.27 28.39
C GLY A 427 -12.74 -14.77 26.95
N CYS A 428 -13.95 -14.91 26.39
CA CYS A 428 -14.28 -14.38 25.06
C CYS A 428 -15.31 -13.26 25.11
N HIS A 429 -16.36 -13.39 25.93
CA HIS A 429 -17.47 -12.43 25.96
C HIS A 429 -17.28 -11.28 26.96
N GLY A 430 -16.18 -11.27 27.72
CA GLY A 430 -15.91 -10.33 28.81
C GLY A 430 -16.62 -10.72 30.11
N GLU A 431 -16.03 -10.34 31.25
CA GLU A 431 -16.52 -10.70 32.60
C GLU A 431 -17.98 -10.32 32.84
N LYS A 432 -18.41 -9.16 32.33
CA LYS A 432 -19.79 -8.69 32.43
C LYS A 432 -20.56 -8.86 31.12
N GLY A 433 -20.13 -9.75 30.23
CA GLY A 433 -20.74 -9.94 28.91
C GLY A 433 -20.57 -8.77 27.95
N VAL A 434 -19.59 -7.90 28.18
CA VAL A 434 -19.20 -6.83 27.26
C VAL A 434 -17.88 -7.23 26.62
N SER A 435 -17.93 -7.65 25.36
CA SER A 435 -16.77 -8.18 24.65
C SER A 435 -15.80 -7.05 24.27
N PRO A 436 -14.49 -7.18 24.53
CA PRO A 436 -13.47 -6.28 24.00
C PRO A 436 -13.11 -6.59 22.54
N ASP A 437 -13.35 -7.82 22.06
CA ASP A 437 -13.12 -8.21 20.66
C ASP A 437 -14.33 -7.81 19.82
N PRO A 438 -14.17 -6.96 18.78
CA PRO A 438 -15.28 -6.50 17.94
C PRO A 438 -15.92 -7.61 17.08
N LYS A 439 -15.30 -8.78 16.96
CA LYS A 439 -15.84 -9.95 16.26
C LYS A 439 -16.64 -10.88 17.17
N VAL A 440 -16.46 -10.77 18.48
CA VAL A 440 -17.19 -11.56 19.49
C VAL A 440 -18.34 -10.69 20.03
N PRO A 441 -19.59 -11.20 20.07
CA PRO A 441 -20.71 -10.39 20.51
C PRO A 441 -20.69 -10.13 22.02
N SER A 442 -21.08 -8.92 22.41
CA SER A 442 -21.54 -8.65 23.77
C SER A 442 -22.86 -9.38 24.05
N LEU A 443 -22.95 -9.99 25.22
CA LEU A 443 -24.12 -10.74 25.70
C LEU A 443 -24.95 -9.93 26.71
N ALA A 444 -24.33 -8.95 27.37
CA ALA A 444 -24.97 -8.13 28.38
C ALA A 444 -26.20 -7.39 27.85
N GLY A 445 -27.33 -7.51 28.55
CA GLY A 445 -28.57 -6.82 28.23
C GLY A 445 -29.27 -7.33 26.96
N GLN A 446 -28.90 -8.51 26.49
CA GLN A 446 -29.56 -9.20 25.38
C GLN A 446 -30.84 -9.92 25.85
N ASP A 447 -31.79 -10.16 24.94
CA ASP A 447 -33.04 -10.88 25.26
C ASP A 447 -32.75 -12.32 25.71
N ALA A 448 -33.29 -12.71 26.88
CA ALA A 448 -33.02 -14.03 27.46
C ALA A 448 -33.55 -15.18 26.59
N ALA A 449 -34.69 -15.01 25.92
CA ALA A 449 -35.24 -16.06 25.07
C ALA A 449 -34.39 -16.24 23.79
N TYR A 450 -33.88 -15.14 23.24
CA TYR A 450 -32.93 -15.16 22.13
C TYR A 450 -31.61 -15.81 22.54
N LEU A 451 -31.05 -15.48 23.71
CA LEU A 451 -29.81 -16.10 24.20
C LEU A 451 -29.99 -17.61 24.36
N ALA A 452 -31.07 -18.06 25.01
CA ALA A 452 -31.36 -19.48 25.17
C ALA A 452 -31.51 -20.20 23.81
N ALA A 453 -32.22 -19.58 22.86
CA ALA A 453 -32.37 -20.13 21.52
C ALA A 453 -31.02 -20.22 20.78
N ALA A 454 -30.21 -19.15 20.81
CA ALA A 454 -28.91 -19.11 20.16
C ALA A 454 -27.94 -20.14 20.75
N ILE A 455 -27.91 -20.31 22.07
CA ILE A 455 -27.10 -21.32 22.74
C ILE A 455 -27.53 -22.73 22.29
N GLY A 456 -28.84 -23.00 22.21
CA GLY A 456 -29.35 -24.26 21.68
C GLY A 456 -29.00 -24.51 20.20
N GLU A 457 -28.98 -23.47 19.38
CA GLU A 457 -28.55 -23.55 17.97
C GLU A 457 -27.06 -23.89 17.85
N TYR A 458 -26.21 -23.32 18.70
CA TYR A 458 -24.79 -23.67 18.76
C TYR A 458 -24.59 -25.10 19.24
N ALA A 459 -25.21 -25.50 20.35
CA ALA A 459 -25.09 -26.86 20.91
C ALA A 459 -25.54 -27.95 19.92
N SER A 460 -26.56 -27.66 19.10
CA SER A 460 -27.08 -28.59 18.08
C SER A 460 -26.35 -28.52 16.74
N GLY A 461 -25.38 -27.61 16.56
CA GLY A 461 -24.67 -27.40 15.29
C GLY A 461 -25.48 -26.67 14.21
N LYS A 462 -26.73 -26.25 14.49
CA LYS A 462 -27.55 -25.45 13.57
C LYS A 462 -26.94 -24.07 13.27
N ARG A 463 -26.08 -23.58 14.16
CA ARG A 463 -25.28 -22.38 13.97
C ARG A 463 -23.79 -22.74 14.08
N PRO A 464 -23.09 -22.99 12.96
CA PRO A 464 -21.75 -23.58 13.01
C PRO A 464 -20.69 -22.55 13.41
N VAL A 465 -20.31 -22.56 14.69
CA VAL A 465 -19.11 -21.88 15.21
C VAL A 465 -18.48 -22.83 16.21
N GLU A 466 -17.33 -23.41 15.85
CA GLU A 466 -16.66 -24.48 16.61
C GLU A 466 -16.45 -24.08 18.08
N ALA A 467 -15.81 -22.93 18.31
CA ALA A 467 -15.55 -22.40 19.66
C ALA A 467 -16.83 -22.27 20.53
N MET A 468 -17.94 -21.81 19.94
CA MET A 468 -19.21 -21.70 20.68
C MET A 468 -19.88 -23.06 20.88
N THR A 469 -19.76 -23.96 19.91
CA THR A 469 -20.30 -25.33 20.01
C THR A 469 -19.63 -26.05 21.18
N ASP A 470 -18.30 -25.98 21.26
CA ASP A 470 -17.53 -26.58 22.35
C ASP A 470 -17.84 -25.95 23.70
N ALA A 471 -18.03 -24.63 23.76
CA ALA A 471 -18.35 -23.92 24.99
C ALA A 471 -19.72 -24.31 25.56
N VAL A 472 -20.68 -24.68 24.73
CA VAL A 472 -22.09 -24.85 25.16
C VAL A 472 -22.64 -26.27 25.05
N LYS A 473 -21.93 -27.22 24.41
CA LYS A 473 -22.42 -28.60 24.20
C LYS A 473 -22.73 -29.37 25.48
N ALA A 474 -22.09 -29.01 26.60
CA ALA A 474 -22.28 -29.66 27.89
C ALA A 474 -23.38 -29.01 28.75
N LEU A 475 -23.95 -27.88 28.32
CA LEU A 475 -24.99 -27.18 29.09
C LEU A 475 -26.34 -27.89 28.90
N ASP A 476 -26.99 -28.22 30.02
CA ASP A 476 -28.37 -28.68 30.00
C ASP A 476 -29.38 -27.51 29.84
N LYS A 477 -30.67 -27.84 29.71
CA LYS A 477 -31.72 -26.84 29.47
C LYS A 477 -31.86 -25.81 30.62
N GLN A 478 -31.58 -26.22 31.86
CA GLN A 478 -31.71 -25.35 33.03
C GLN A 478 -30.51 -24.41 33.10
N ALA A 479 -29.29 -24.94 32.92
CA ALA A 479 -28.07 -24.15 32.80
C ALA A 479 -28.16 -23.09 31.69
N VAL A 480 -28.68 -23.46 30.51
CA VAL A 480 -28.91 -22.50 29.41
C VAL A 480 -29.87 -21.39 29.81
N LYS A 481 -30.96 -21.72 30.51
CA LYS A 481 -31.96 -20.76 30.99
C LYS A 481 -31.36 -19.79 32.02
N ASP A 482 -30.53 -20.30 32.92
CA ASP A 482 -29.89 -19.53 33.99
C ASP A 482 -28.83 -18.57 33.43
N VAL A 483 -27.95 -19.06 32.54
CA VAL A 483 -26.96 -18.23 31.81
C VAL A 483 -27.66 -17.13 31.01
N ALA A 484 -28.71 -17.48 30.26
CA ALA A 484 -29.47 -16.52 29.47
C ALA A 484 -30.13 -15.45 30.35
N THR A 485 -30.68 -15.82 31.50
CA THR A 485 -31.28 -14.87 32.43
C THR A 485 -30.24 -13.98 33.10
N TRP A 486 -29.08 -14.51 33.48
CA TRP A 486 -28.00 -13.71 34.04
C TRP A 486 -27.51 -12.63 33.06
N TYR A 487 -27.09 -13.00 31.85
CA TYR A 487 -26.62 -12.01 30.86
C TYR A 487 -27.71 -10.99 30.48
N ALA A 488 -28.96 -11.41 30.40
CA ALA A 488 -30.09 -10.53 30.14
C ALA A 488 -30.35 -9.52 31.28
N SER A 489 -29.94 -9.84 32.51
CA SER A 489 -30.05 -8.95 33.67
C SER A 489 -28.96 -7.86 33.72
N LEU A 490 -27.84 -8.06 33.00
CA LEU A 490 -26.74 -7.11 32.96
C LEU A 490 -27.06 -5.91 32.06
N SER A 491 -26.44 -4.76 32.36
CA SER A 491 -26.52 -3.58 31.50
C SER A 491 -25.57 -3.72 30.31
N GLY A 492 -26.09 -3.54 29.10
CA GLY A 492 -25.26 -3.41 27.90
C GLY A 492 -24.39 -2.14 27.95
N ALA A 493 -23.29 -2.15 27.21
CA ALA A 493 -22.42 -0.98 27.06
C ALA A 493 -22.21 -0.65 25.58
N ARG A 494 -21.95 0.63 25.29
CA ARG A 494 -21.56 1.04 23.94
C ARG A 494 -20.18 0.46 23.60
N PRO A 495 -20.02 -0.23 22.46
CA PRO A 495 -18.70 -0.62 21.99
C PRO A 495 -17.86 0.62 21.67
N LYS A 496 -16.53 0.50 21.80
CA LYS A 496 -15.61 1.51 21.28
C LYS A 496 -15.59 1.42 19.75
N VAL A 497 -16.04 2.47 19.08
CA VAL A 497 -16.16 2.50 17.62
C VAL A 497 -15.36 3.65 17.04
N ARG A 498 -14.55 3.37 16.01
CA ARG A 498 -13.93 4.41 15.19
C ARG A 498 -15.00 5.06 14.33
N LEU A 499 -15.18 6.37 14.48
CA LEU A 499 -16.07 7.13 13.61
C LEU A 499 -15.42 7.33 12.24
N PRO A 500 -16.20 7.23 11.13
CA PRO A 500 -15.71 7.57 9.80
C PRO A 500 -15.23 9.01 9.71
N GLU A 501 -14.08 9.22 9.07
CA GLU A 501 -13.58 10.55 8.75
C GLU A 501 -14.30 11.13 7.53
N SER A 502 -14.28 12.46 7.40
CA SER A 502 -14.86 13.12 6.24
C SER A 502 -14.11 12.78 4.95
N PRO A 503 -14.78 12.77 3.78
CA PRO A 503 -14.13 12.58 2.50
C PRO A 503 -13.04 13.61 2.24
N ALA A 504 -13.21 14.85 2.72
CA ALA A 504 -12.21 15.91 2.59
C ALA A 504 -10.89 15.55 3.30
N SER A 505 -10.96 14.95 4.50
CA SER A 505 -9.76 14.46 5.21
C SER A 505 -9.02 13.42 4.38
N TRP A 506 -9.73 12.44 3.83
CA TRP A 506 -9.14 11.40 2.99
C TRP A 506 -8.56 11.96 1.68
N VAL A 507 -9.26 12.87 1.02
CA VAL A 507 -8.78 13.54 -0.20
C VAL A 507 -7.47 14.25 0.07
N MET A 508 -7.36 15.02 1.16
CA MET A 508 -6.09 15.67 1.54
C MET A 508 -4.96 14.65 1.73
N LYS A 509 -5.25 13.47 2.29
CA LYS A 509 -4.24 12.44 2.50
C LYS A 509 -3.82 11.75 1.19
N CYS A 510 -4.77 11.48 0.30
CA CYS A 510 -4.56 10.82 -0.98
C CYS A 510 -3.85 11.73 -2.00
N ASP A 511 -4.23 13.01 -2.06
CA ASP A 511 -3.67 14.00 -3.00
C ASP A 511 -2.18 14.26 -2.75
N ARG A 512 -1.66 14.03 -1.54
CA ARG A 512 -0.21 14.11 -1.25
C ARG A 512 0.65 13.20 -2.13
N CYS A 513 0.09 12.09 -2.61
CA CYS A 513 0.78 11.15 -3.51
C CYS A 513 0.17 11.12 -4.91
N HIS A 514 -1.16 11.24 -5.00
CA HIS A 514 -1.89 11.16 -6.26
C HIS A 514 -2.08 12.52 -6.93
N GLY A 515 -1.50 13.59 -6.36
CA GLY A 515 -1.59 14.95 -6.84
C GLY A 515 -2.95 15.60 -6.58
N PRO A 516 -3.05 16.93 -6.70
CA PRO A 516 -4.30 17.66 -6.47
C PRO A 516 -5.45 17.11 -7.33
N GLY A 517 -6.58 16.80 -6.70
CA GLY A 517 -7.75 16.22 -7.37
C GLY A 517 -7.53 14.80 -7.90
N GLY A 518 -6.47 14.11 -7.48
CA GLY A 518 -6.13 12.77 -7.94
C GLY A 518 -5.40 12.72 -9.28
N TYR A 519 -4.90 13.86 -9.76
CA TYR A 519 -4.03 13.95 -10.94
C TYR A 519 -2.56 14.04 -10.56
N SER A 520 -1.84 12.92 -10.70
CA SER A 520 -0.43 12.86 -10.33
C SER A 520 0.47 13.14 -11.54
N GLU A 521 1.34 14.13 -11.42
CA GLU A 521 2.41 14.38 -12.39
C GLU A 521 3.61 13.45 -12.19
N GLN A 522 3.66 12.70 -11.08
CA GLN A 522 4.73 11.75 -10.83
C GLN A 522 4.59 10.53 -11.76
N PRO A 523 5.61 10.18 -12.56
CA PRO A 523 5.45 9.19 -13.63
C PRO A 523 5.08 7.77 -13.18
N ASP A 524 5.41 7.38 -11.95
CA ASP A 524 5.13 6.05 -11.38
C ASP A 524 3.88 5.99 -10.49
N LYS A 525 3.27 7.14 -10.19
CA LYS A 525 2.02 7.21 -9.43
C LYS A 525 0.83 7.14 -10.39
N PRO A 526 -0.24 6.39 -10.07
CA PRO A 526 -1.42 6.39 -10.91
C PRO A 526 -2.23 7.67 -10.73
N ILE A 527 -2.74 8.19 -11.84
CA ILE A 527 -3.85 9.13 -11.89
C ILE A 527 -5.12 8.37 -11.49
N ILE A 528 -5.80 8.84 -10.46
CA ILE A 528 -7.05 8.25 -9.94
C ILE A 528 -8.28 9.10 -10.29
N ALA A 529 -8.05 10.37 -10.68
CA ALA A 529 -9.07 11.26 -11.22
C ALA A 529 -9.75 10.64 -12.46
N GLY A 530 -11.08 10.75 -12.52
CA GLY A 530 -11.88 10.34 -13.66
C GLY A 530 -11.85 8.83 -13.95
N GLN A 531 -11.41 8.01 -13.00
CA GLN A 531 -11.63 6.57 -13.05
C GLN A 531 -13.06 6.21 -12.62
N LEU A 532 -13.51 5.04 -13.04
CA LEU A 532 -14.84 4.54 -12.68
C LEU A 532 -14.92 4.28 -11.17
N GLN A 533 -15.99 4.76 -10.52
CA GLN A 533 -16.18 4.62 -9.06
C GLN A 533 -16.09 3.15 -8.64
N SER A 534 -16.78 2.25 -9.34
CA SER A 534 -16.77 0.82 -9.01
C SER A 534 -15.37 0.21 -9.08
N TYR A 535 -14.56 0.57 -10.09
CA TYR A 535 -13.17 0.16 -10.18
C TYR A 535 -12.32 0.72 -9.03
N LEU A 536 -12.53 1.99 -8.65
CA LEU A 536 -11.84 2.61 -7.52
C LEU A 536 -12.20 1.92 -6.20
N VAL A 537 -13.48 1.67 -5.94
CA VAL A 537 -13.96 0.91 -4.77
C VAL A 537 -13.27 -0.45 -4.70
N LYS A 538 -13.33 -1.24 -5.77
CA LYS A 538 -12.68 -2.57 -5.82
C LYS A 538 -11.17 -2.48 -5.61
N SER A 539 -10.52 -1.47 -6.19
CA SER A 539 -9.08 -1.27 -6.05
C SER A 539 -8.68 -0.92 -4.62
N LEU A 540 -9.42 -0.02 -3.96
CA LEU A 540 -9.17 0.40 -2.59
C LEU A 540 -9.43 -0.74 -1.60
N ILE A 541 -10.52 -1.50 -1.78
CA ILE A 541 -10.78 -2.72 -0.99
C ILE A 541 -9.65 -3.73 -1.18
N ALA A 542 -9.20 -3.96 -2.41
CA ALA A 542 -8.12 -4.91 -2.67
C ALA A 542 -6.80 -4.49 -1.98
N TYR A 543 -6.52 -3.20 -1.88
CA TYR A 543 -5.37 -2.70 -1.11
C TYR A 543 -5.61 -2.81 0.40
N ARG A 544 -6.77 -2.43 0.93
CA ARG A 544 -7.09 -2.62 2.35
C ARG A 544 -6.93 -4.08 2.78
N ASP A 545 -7.48 -5.00 1.99
CA ASP A 545 -7.51 -6.42 2.31
C ASP A 545 -6.20 -7.15 1.94
N GLY A 546 -5.19 -6.43 1.41
CA GLY A 546 -3.88 -6.99 1.06
C GLY A 546 -3.86 -7.89 -0.18
N THR A 547 -5.00 -8.13 -0.83
CA THR A 547 -5.08 -8.92 -2.08
C THR A 547 -4.35 -8.23 -3.25
N ARG A 548 -4.24 -6.90 -3.19
CA ARG A 548 -3.34 -6.07 -3.99
C ARG A 548 -2.23 -5.52 -3.11
N LYS A 549 -0.98 -5.87 -3.43
CA LYS A 549 0.20 -5.51 -2.62
C LYS A 549 0.80 -4.17 -3.03
N HIS A 550 0.99 -3.27 -2.06
CA HIS A 550 1.82 -2.07 -2.12
C HIS A 550 1.94 -1.48 -0.70
N SER A 551 3.14 -1.49 -0.10
CA SER A 551 3.37 -1.14 1.32
C SER A 551 2.63 0.12 1.77
N MET A 552 2.80 1.22 1.07
CA MET A 552 2.17 2.51 1.41
C MET A 552 0.64 2.50 1.26
N MET A 553 0.09 1.83 0.24
CA MET A 553 -1.36 1.81 0.02
C MET A 553 -2.05 0.87 0.99
N ASN A 554 -1.42 -0.28 1.30
CA ASN A 554 -1.92 -1.19 2.33
C ASN A 554 -1.95 -0.50 3.70
N ALA A 555 -0.87 0.20 4.07
CA ALA A 555 -0.80 0.94 5.34
C ALA A 555 -1.82 2.09 5.41
N MET A 556 -1.90 2.90 4.35
CA MET A 556 -2.82 4.04 4.25
C MET A 556 -4.29 3.62 4.37
N LEU A 557 -4.64 2.43 3.87
CA LEU A 557 -6.01 1.94 3.83
C LEU A 557 -6.31 0.91 4.92
N ALA A 558 -5.40 0.65 5.86
CA ALA A 558 -5.57 -0.43 6.84
C ALA A 558 -6.87 -0.29 7.65
N ASP A 559 -7.22 0.93 8.04
CA ASP A 559 -8.37 1.22 8.90
C ASP A 559 -9.53 1.92 8.17
N ILE A 560 -9.46 2.12 6.85
CA ILE A 560 -10.52 2.80 6.10
C ILE A 560 -11.78 1.93 6.00
N SER A 561 -12.93 2.52 6.29
CA SER A 561 -14.24 1.88 6.19
C SER A 561 -14.73 1.80 4.74
N LEU A 562 -15.70 0.91 4.48
CA LEU A 562 -16.32 0.78 3.16
C LEU A 562 -17.07 2.05 2.74
N SER A 563 -17.74 2.71 3.68
CA SER A 563 -18.42 3.98 3.45
C SER A 563 -17.46 5.12 3.10
N GLU A 564 -16.29 5.19 3.76
CA GLU A 564 -15.21 6.12 3.38
C GLU A 564 -14.64 5.79 2.00
N ILE A 565 -14.41 4.50 1.70
CA ILE A 565 -13.95 4.05 0.37
C ILE A 565 -14.94 4.47 -0.72
N ASP A 566 -16.23 4.22 -0.52
CA ASP A 566 -17.26 4.55 -1.49
C ASP A 566 -17.33 6.06 -1.74
N ALA A 567 -17.32 6.87 -0.69
CA ALA A 567 -17.33 8.32 -0.80
C ALA A 567 -16.06 8.87 -1.48
N LEU A 568 -14.89 8.31 -1.18
CA LEU A 568 -13.61 8.68 -1.79
C LEU A 568 -13.57 8.30 -3.28
N ALA A 569 -14.04 7.10 -3.61
CA ALA A 569 -14.15 6.64 -4.99
C ALA A 569 -15.11 7.51 -5.79
N ALA A 570 -16.28 7.86 -5.21
CA ALA A 570 -17.23 8.77 -5.84
C ALA A 570 -16.63 10.17 -6.05
N HIS A 571 -15.84 10.67 -5.09
CA HIS A 571 -15.14 11.94 -5.23
C HIS A 571 -14.21 11.93 -6.45
N TYR A 572 -13.27 10.99 -6.53
CA TYR A 572 -12.29 10.95 -7.63
C TYR A 572 -12.91 10.58 -8.98
N ALA A 573 -13.99 9.80 -8.99
CA ALA A 573 -14.69 9.48 -10.23
C ALA A 573 -15.31 10.71 -10.91
N ARG A 574 -15.71 11.73 -10.12
CA ARG A 574 -16.21 13.01 -10.65
C ARG A 574 -15.12 13.97 -11.07
N GLN A 575 -13.87 13.74 -10.68
CA GLN A 575 -12.78 14.63 -11.05
C GLN A 575 -12.49 14.51 -12.54
N GLY A 576 -12.44 15.65 -13.23
CA GLY A 576 -12.04 15.71 -14.63
C GLY A 576 -10.55 15.41 -14.79
N TRP A 577 -10.17 14.99 -15.99
CA TRP A 577 -8.75 14.99 -16.37
C TRP A 577 -8.35 16.42 -16.70
N PRO A 578 -7.27 16.98 -16.13
CA PRO A 578 -6.85 18.32 -16.48
C PRO A 578 -6.50 18.36 -17.97
N GLU A 579 -7.02 19.37 -18.67
CA GLU A 579 -6.64 19.61 -20.06
C GLU A 579 -5.14 19.87 -20.11
N LYS A 580 -4.39 18.99 -20.78
CA LYS A 580 -2.99 19.27 -21.09
C LYS A 580 -2.98 20.51 -21.96
N LYS A 581 -2.43 21.64 -21.47
CA LYS A 581 -2.13 22.80 -22.32
C LYS A 581 -1.36 22.28 -23.53
N ALA A 582 -1.88 22.53 -24.73
CA ALA A 582 -1.24 22.10 -25.96
C ALA A 582 0.20 22.63 -25.97
N ASP A 583 1.19 21.73 -26.11
CA ASP A 583 2.59 22.12 -26.26
C ASP A 583 2.73 22.76 -27.64
N ASN A 584 2.65 24.09 -27.69
CA ASN A 584 2.81 24.91 -28.89
C ASN A 584 4.28 25.01 -29.32
N ARG A 585 4.99 23.87 -29.40
CA ARG A 585 6.32 23.81 -30.00
C ARG A 585 6.27 22.97 -31.26
N LYS A 586 6.10 23.68 -32.38
CA LYS A 586 6.34 23.21 -33.74
C LYS A 586 7.81 22.90 -33.98
#